data_AF-A0A820DH85-F1
#
_entry.id   AF-A0A820DH85-F1
#
_cell.length_a   1.000
_cell.length_b   1.000
_cell.length_c   1.000
_cell.angle_alpha   90.00
_cell.angle_beta   90.00
_cell.angle_gamma   90.00
#
_symmetry.space_group_name_H-M   'P 1'
#
loop_
_entity.id
_entity.type
_entity.pdbx_description
1 polymer ?
#
loop_
_entity_poly.entity_id
_entity_poly.type
_entity_poly.pdbx_seq_one_letter_code
_entity_poly.pdbx_strand_id
1 'polypeptide(L)'
;MASSSTTIIVSGHNAQWEWEGDKSIWQQYPTNIQQEISQAFDAGNKDVDVNITDEISMTIKFSDMTQVNKKTKFMRRIRLCLELKDENGFFVYEWQNENKKWESYAAEIMTKIADAINNDQTTLSVTCQSRSYDIDLKKLIQTNTSTNVIRKIHRVKSMAKLPSNTSTTSNKRSLESQEEPTQSTTKKRAVSASSGPEKSSVRTVTTIAGQAPVDVECKTLLGKTHVYSENKDIFDCMLNQTNIGNNNNKFYVIQLLEDNNGKKYHVWLRWGRVGYTGQTYLESFDGNLNDAKRFFCHKFSDKTKNDFYHRDTFTKYSGKYDYVKLDYNPSTSKNNDKNDENKKKRAEALEELKSRPIPESKLDKRVQNLIELICNVRLMEEALLEMKFDAKKNPLGKLSSAQIKAGYAALKEIENFINTNNFNAAFMEANNTYYTRIPHEFGRHTPPLIKTTKQLKHEMELLEALDDIEVIFNTLNTDTNNHVNPIDQNYEQLKCKLNPVNKTDNIYQLIDKYLQSTHAATHQLYKMQIEDIFEIERDGEKEIFNDVGNKMLLW
;
A
#
# COMPACT_ATOMS: atom_id res chain seq x y z
N MET A 1 42.55 20.53 -22.05
CA MET A 1 42.07 19.80 -23.25
C MET A 1 40.57 19.60 -23.10
N ALA A 2 39.79 19.68 -24.18
CA ALA A 2 38.35 19.46 -24.09
C ALA A 2 38.05 17.98 -23.78
N SER A 3 37.37 17.72 -22.66
CA SER A 3 36.83 16.39 -22.38
C SER A 3 35.72 16.13 -23.41
N SER A 4 35.97 15.18 -24.32
CA SER A 4 34.97 14.68 -25.25
C SER A 4 33.79 14.13 -24.45
N SER A 5 32.61 14.71 -24.63
CA SER A 5 31.38 14.12 -24.11
C SER A 5 31.10 12.85 -24.91
N THR A 6 31.51 11.69 -24.36
CA THR A 6 31.22 10.39 -24.95
C THR A 6 29.70 10.22 -25.03
N THR A 7 29.15 10.37 -26.23
CA THR A 7 27.73 10.17 -26.49
C THR A 7 27.40 8.71 -26.24
N ILE A 8 26.48 8.45 -25.33
CA ILE A 8 25.94 7.11 -25.09
C ILE A 8 24.93 6.84 -26.20
N ILE A 9 25.01 5.65 -26.79
CA ILE A 9 24.06 5.18 -27.80
C ILE A 9 23.30 4.01 -27.19
N VAL A 10 21.98 3.99 -27.37
CA VAL A 10 21.10 2.86 -27.04
C VAL A 10 20.26 2.57 -28.28
N SER A 11 20.35 1.35 -28.80
CA SER A 11 19.60 0.88 -29.97
C SER A 11 19.67 1.83 -31.18
N GLY A 12 20.84 2.46 -31.40
CA GLY A 12 21.08 3.42 -32.49
C GLY A 12 20.76 4.90 -32.18
N HIS A 13 20.15 5.21 -31.03
CA HIS A 13 19.77 6.57 -30.64
C HIS A 13 20.74 7.16 -29.62
N ASN A 14 21.03 8.46 -29.72
CA ASN A 14 21.73 9.19 -28.67
C ASN A 14 20.88 9.17 -27.39
N ALA A 15 21.47 8.67 -26.30
CA ALA A 15 20.75 8.26 -25.11
C ALA A 15 21.35 8.84 -23.82
N GLN A 16 20.51 8.88 -22.79
CA GLN A 16 20.88 9.20 -21.42
C GLN A 16 20.08 8.30 -20.48
N TRP A 17 20.78 7.42 -19.74
CA TRP A 17 20.15 6.68 -18.65
C TRP A 17 20.07 7.56 -17.40
N GLU A 18 18.88 7.58 -16.81
CA GLU A 18 18.56 8.37 -15.63
C GLU A 18 17.87 7.52 -14.58
N TRP A 19 17.88 8.00 -13.34
CA TRP A 19 17.12 7.38 -12.27
C TRP A 19 16.68 8.40 -11.21
N GLU A 20 15.75 7.98 -10.36
CA GLU A 20 15.00 8.87 -9.47
C GLU A 20 15.69 9.09 -8.12
N GLY A 21 16.28 10.26 -7.97
CA GLY A 21 16.87 10.77 -6.75
C GLY A 21 15.93 11.07 -5.60
N ASP A 22 16.53 11.52 -4.51
CA ASP A 22 15.79 12.05 -3.37
C ASP A 22 14.92 13.24 -3.80
N LYS A 23 13.73 13.36 -3.21
CA LYS A 23 12.70 14.34 -3.59
C LYS A 23 12.24 14.22 -5.06
N SER A 24 12.29 13.02 -5.65
CA SER A 24 11.90 12.74 -7.05
C SER A 24 12.67 13.55 -8.10
N ILE A 25 13.92 13.90 -7.79
CA ILE A 25 14.80 14.62 -8.72
C ILE A 25 15.49 13.58 -9.62
N TRP A 26 15.21 13.57 -10.92
CA TRP A 26 15.89 12.71 -11.90
C TRP A 26 17.36 13.11 -12.14
N GLN A 27 18.22 12.11 -12.27
CA GLN A 27 19.68 12.28 -12.22
C GLN A 27 20.39 11.25 -13.12
N GLN A 28 21.51 11.64 -13.71
CA GLN A 28 22.24 10.85 -14.72
C GLN A 28 23.22 9.88 -14.04
N TYR A 29 23.39 8.68 -14.63
CA TYR A 29 24.47 7.79 -14.24
C TYR A 29 25.84 8.30 -14.73
N PRO A 30 26.96 7.95 -14.06
CA PRO A 30 28.30 8.16 -14.60
C PRO A 30 28.47 7.53 -15.99
N THR A 31 29.33 8.08 -16.85
CA THR A 31 29.46 7.67 -18.26
C THR A 31 29.81 6.20 -18.45
N ASN A 32 30.73 5.65 -17.64
CA ASN A 32 31.08 4.22 -17.67
C ASN A 32 29.86 3.33 -17.34
N ILE A 33 29.10 3.71 -16.32
CA ILE A 33 27.88 3.00 -15.91
C ILE A 33 26.83 3.08 -17.02
N GLN A 34 26.65 4.24 -17.67
CA GLN A 34 25.75 4.34 -18.82
C GLN A 34 26.18 3.41 -19.97
N GLN A 35 27.48 3.19 -20.19
CA GLN A 35 27.97 2.25 -21.20
C GLN A 35 27.65 0.79 -20.80
N GLU A 36 27.92 0.39 -19.56
CA GLU A 36 27.58 -0.95 -19.03
C GLU A 36 26.07 -1.24 -19.14
N ILE A 37 25.23 -0.27 -18.75
CA ILE A 37 23.76 -0.38 -18.84
C ILE A 37 23.30 -0.49 -20.30
N SER A 38 23.82 0.35 -21.19
CA SER A 38 23.44 0.34 -22.61
C SER A 38 23.86 -0.94 -23.31
N GLN A 39 25.08 -1.43 -23.05
CA GLN A 39 25.58 -2.69 -23.59
C GLN A 39 24.71 -3.88 -23.16
N ALA A 40 24.32 -3.94 -21.88
CA ALA A 40 23.45 -5.01 -21.40
C ALA A 40 22.02 -4.92 -21.96
N PHE A 41 21.48 -3.70 -22.10
CA PHE A 41 20.16 -3.48 -22.69
C PHE A 41 20.13 -3.87 -24.18
N ASP A 42 21.10 -3.39 -24.98
CA ASP A 42 21.19 -3.70 -26.41
C ASP A 42 21.56 -5.18 -26.66
N ALA A 43 22.17 -5.87 -25.68
CA ALA A 43 22.35 -7.32 -25.69
C ALA A 43 21.08 -8.13 -25.34
N GLY A 44 19.97 -7.45 -24.96
CA GLY A 44 18.72 -8.11 -24.59
C GLY A 44 18.71 -8.75 -23.19
N ASN A 45 19.63 -8.36 -22.31
CA ASN A 45 19.63 -8.84 -20.93
C ASN A 45 18.41 -8.31 -20.17
N LYS A 46 17.90 -9.10 -19.20
CA LYS A 46 16.79 -8.68 -18.32
C LYS A 46 17.26 -7.77 -17.19
N ASP A 47 18.50 -7.95 -16.78
CA ASP A 47 19.18 -7.14 -15.77
C ASP A 47 20.71 -7.05 -16.03
N VAL A 48 21.37 -6.16 -15.29
CA VAL A 48 22.83 -6.03 -15.25
C VAL A 48 23.29 -5.53 -13.89
N ASP A 49 24.34 -6.14 -13.34
CA ASP A 49 25.01 -5.66 -12.13
C ASP A 49 26.09 -4.63 -12.50
N VAL A 50 25.95 -3.41 -11.97
CA VAL A 50 26.91 -2.30 -12.14
C VAL A 50 27.46 -1.85 -10.78
N ASN A 51 28.73 -1.46 -10.74
CA ASN A 51 29.39 -0.97 -9.51
C ASN A 51 29.58 0.54 -9.61
N ILE A 52 28.81 1.32 -8.84
CA ILE A 52 28.92 2.80 -8.84
C ILE A 52 30.16 3.24 -8.05
N THR A 53 30.47 2.53 -6.97
CA THR A 53 31.71 2.64 -6.20
C THR A 53 32.10 1.25 -5.67
N ASP A 54 33.32 1.12 -5.13
CA ASP A 54 33.82 -0.14 -4.53
C ASP A 54 32.90 -0.70 -3.43
N GLU A 55 32.12 0.16 -2.77
CA GLU A 55 31.16 -0.23 -1.72
C GLU A 55 29.69 -0.33 -2.18
N ILE A 56 29.37 0.17 -3.38
CA ILE A 56 27.98 0.35 -3.85
C ILE A 56 27.79 -0.32 -5.22
N SER A 57 27.26 -1.55 -5.16
CA SER A 57 26.86 -2.35 -6.32
C SER A 57 25.33 -2.40 -6.49
N MET A 58 24.86 -2.40 -7.74
CA MET A 58 23.46 -2.25 -8.12
C MET A 58 23.09 -3.16 -9.29
N THR A 59 22.00 -3.92 -9.17
CA THR A 59 21.35 -4.65 -10.26
C THR A 59 20.33 -3.75 -10.95
N ILE A 60 20.59 -3.30 -12.17
CA ILE A 60 19.63 -2.61 -13.03
C ILE A 60 18.67 -3.66 -13.60
N LYS A 61 17.35 -3.49 -13.46
CA LYS A 61 16.30 -4.40 -13.94
C LYS A 61 15.47 -3.69 -15.01
N PHE A 62 15.63 -4.11 -16.26
CA PHE A 62 15.03 -3.43 -17.42
C PHE A 62 13.52 -3.65 -17.52
N SER A 63 13.02 -4.85 -17.19
CA SER A 63 11.58 -5.16 -17.20
C SER A 63 10.75 -4.28 -16.27
N ASP A 64 11.34 -3.96 -15.11
CA ASP A 64 10.69 -3.27 -14.02
C ASP A 64 11.00 -1.75 -14.07
N MET A 65 11.91 -1.33 -14.96
CA MET A 65 12.51 0.01 -15.01
C MET A 65 12.96 0.48 -13.62
N THR A 66 13.68 -0.39 -12.91
CA THR A 66 14.27 -0.11 -11.59
C THR A 66 15.72 -0.52 -11.55
N GLN A 67 16.42 -0.11 -10.51
CA GLN A 67 17.75 -0.60 -10.13
C GLN A 67 17.65 -1.17 -8.71
N VAL A 68 18.58 -1.99 -8.19
CA VAL A 68 18.49 -2.75 -6.91
C VAL A 68 19.88 -2.89 -6.23
N ASN A 69 20.11 -2.35 -5.03
CA ASN A 69 21.43 -2.29 -4.38
C ASN A 69 21.61 -3.62 -3.71
N LYS A 70 22.70 -4.29 -4.06
CA LYS A 70 22.90 -5.69 -3.70
C LYS A 70 22.98 -5.87 -2.19
N LYS A 71 23.41 -4.84 -1.45
CA LYS A 71 23.52 -4.76 0.02
C LYS A 71 22.23 -4.29 0.70
N THR A 72 21.63 -3.15 0.32
CA THR A 72 20.54 -2.53 1.11
C THR A 72 19.13 -2.95 0.74
N LYS A 73 18.87 -3.38 -0.52
CA LYS A 73 17.52 -3.67 -1.01
C LYS A 73 16.47 -2.56 -0.70
N PHE A 74 16.82 -1.27 -0.82
CA PHE A 74 15.92 -0.07 -0.82
C PHE A 74 15.50 0.31 -2.29
N MET A 75 14.33 0.93 -2.69
CA MET A 75 13.82 1.21 -4.12
C MET A 75 13.89 2.62 -4.78
N ARG A 76 14.29 2.64 -6.08
CA ARG A 76 14.36 3.76 -7.03
C ARG A 76 14.12 3.33 -8.48
N ARG A 77 13.34 4.15 -9.21
CA ARG A 77 13.03 4.01 -10.64
C ARG A 77 14.20 4.43 -11.52
N ILE A 78 14.29 3.88 -12.72
CA ILE A 78 15.16 4.33 -13.82
C ILE A 78 14.30 4.75 -15.02
N ARG A 79 14.88 5.52 -15.95
CA ARG A 79 14.28 5.79 -17.26
C ARG A 79 15.35 5.98 -18.32
N LEU A 80 14.98 5.70 -19.57
CA LEU A 80 15.74 6.03 -20.75
C LEU A 80 15.23 7.37 -21.30
N CYS A 81 16.13 8.32 -21.52
CA CYS A 81 15.84 9.57 -22.24
C CYS A 81 16.65 9.58 -23.54
N LEU A 82 16.01 9.95 -24.65
CA LEU A 82 16.62 9.94 -25.98
C LEU A 82 16.65 11.34 -26.58
N GLU A 83 17.67 11.64 -27.37
CA GLU A 83 17.66 12.80 -28.26
C GLU A 83 16.72 12.48 -29.43
N LEU A 84 15.73 13.35 -29.65
CA LEU A 84 14.70 13.15 -30.67
C LEU A 84 14.99 14.06 -31.87
N LYS A 85 14.56 13.64 -33.07
CA LYS A 85 14.64 14.46 -34.29
C LYS A 85 14.12 15.88 -34.06
N ASP A 86 14.88 16.85 -34.57
CA ASP A 86 14.63 18.30 -34.49
C ASP A 86 14.55 18.89 -33.07
N GLU A 87 14.93 18.15 -32.03
CA GLU A 87 14.85 18.57 -30.63
C GLU A 87 16.23 18.65 -29.96
N ASN A 88 16.54 19.79 -29.34
CA ASN A 88 17.83 19.99 -28.67
C ASN A 88 17.83 19.38 -27.25
N GLY A 89 18.46 18.21 -27.10
CA GLY A 89 18.69 17.52 -25.83
C GLY A 89 17.83 16.27 -25.63
N PHE A 90 17.94 15.65 -24.46
CA PHE A 90 17.25 14.39 -24.15
C PHE A 90 15.82 14.60 -23.67
N PHE A 91 14.90 13.73 -24.12
CA PHE A 91 13.49 13.73 -23.76
C PHE A 91 13.01 12.32 -23.40
N VAL A 92 11.92 12.27 -22.64
CA VAL A 92 11.19 11.04 -22.34
C VAL A 92 9.70 11.26 -22.59
N TYR A 93 9.02 10.25 -23.11
CA TYR A 93 7.56 10.22 -23.13
C TYR A 93 7.05 9.54 -21.86
N GLU A 94 6.03 10.14 -21.27
CA GLU A 94 5.35 9.60 -20.09
C GLU A 94 3.85 9.51 -20.38
N TRP A 95 3.18 8.54 -19.78
CA TRP A 95 1.75 8.32 -19.91
C TRP A 95 1.05 8.53 -18.56
N GLN A 96 -0.20 8.98 -18.61
CA GLN A 96 -1.00 9.22 -17.41
C GLN A 96 -1.69 7.92 -16.98
N ASN A 97 -1.41 7.48 -15.77
CA ASN A 97 -2.07 6.33 -15.15
C ASN A 97 -3.46 6.67 -14.59
N GLU A 98 -4.18 5.65 -14.11
CA GLU A 98 -5.54 5.79 -13.55
C GLU A 98 -5.61 6.79 -12.38
N ASN A 99 -4.54 6.85 -11.58
CA ASN A 99 -4.37 7.80 -10.47
C ASN A 99 -3.95 9.22 -10.92
N LYS A 100 -4.05 9.53 -12.23
CA LYS A 100 -3.63 10.78 -12.88
C LYS A 100 -2.14 11.12 -12.73
N LYS A 101 -1.30 10.19 -12.26
CA LYS A 101 0.16 10.34 -12.16
C LYS A 101 0.82 10.01 -13.51
N TRP A 102 1.97 10.62 -13.76
CA TRP A 102 2.76 10.38 -14.97
C TRP A 102 3.82 9.30 -14.73
N GLU A 103 3.89 8.33 -15.64
CA GLU A 103 4.87 7.24 -15.65
C GLU A 103 5.62 7.22 -16.98
N SER A 104 6.95 7.22 -16.93
CA SER A 104 7.78 7.12 -18.13
C SER A 104 7.56 5.79 -18.85
N TYR A 105 7.59 5.80 -20.18
CA TYR A 105 7.60 4.55 -20.94
C TYR A 105 8.87 3.74 -20.67
N ALA A 106 8.75 2.41 -20.74
CA ALA A 106 9.89 1.50 -20.67
C ALA A 106 10.88 1.74 -21.81
N ALA A 107 12.15 1.38 -21.61
CA ALA A 107 13.22 1.64 -22.57
C ALA A 107 12.92 1.09 -23.99
N GLU A 108 12.37 -0.13 -24.09
CA GLU A 108 11.96 -0.77 -25.34
C GLU A 108 10.84 -0.04 -26.10
N ILE A 109 10.03 0.75 -25.40
CA ILE A 109 8.96 1.56 -25.99
C ILE A 109 9.52 2.94 -26.36
N MET A 110 10.43 3.49 -25.54
CA MET A 110 11.12 4.75 -25.84
C MET A 110 11.93 4.68 -27.13
N THR A 111 12.65 3.58 -27.40
CA THR A 111 13.38 3.40 -28.67
C THR A 111 12.43 3.36 -29.85
N LYS A 112 11.34 2.58 -29.77
CA LYS A 112 10.29 2.53 -30.81
C LYS A 112 9.62 3.89 -31.06
N ILE A 113 9.40 4.70 -30.02
CA ILE A 113 8.90 6.07 -30.16
C ILE A 113 9.92 6.95 -30.91
N ALA A 114 11.21 6.83 -30.60
CA ALA A 114 12.26 7.56 -31.31
C ALA A 114 12.40 7.11 -32.78
N ASP A 115 12.31 5.80 -33.06
CA ASP A 115 12.26 5.27 -34.43
C ASP A 115 11.07 5.83 -35.20
N ALA A 116 9.87 5.84 -34.60
CA ALA A 116 8.67 6.40 -35.21
C ALA A 116 8.85 7.90 -35.54
N ILE A 117 9.40 8.68 -34.59
CA ILE A 117 9.67 10.12 -34.79
C ILE A 117 10.71 10.35 -35.88
N ASN A 118 11.80 9.57 -35.91
CA ASN A 118 12.84 9.71 -36.93
C ASN A 118 12.30 9.45 -38.35
N ASN A 119 11.38 8.48 -38.46
CA ASN A 119 10.69 8.10 -39.71
C ASN A 119 9.41 8.91 -39.99
N ASP A 120 9.19 10.05 -39.30
CA ASP A 120 8.03 10.94 -39.48
C ASP A 120 6.65 10.27 -39.27
N GLN A 121 6.61 9.16 -38.52
CA GLN A 121 5.39 8.46 -38.16
C GLN A 121 4.66 9.16 -37.01
N THR A 122 3.34 9.30 -37.14
CA THR A 122 2.49 9.94 -36.10
C THR A 122 1.79 8.93 -35.18
N THR A 123 1.82 7.64 -35.52
CA THR A 123 1.19 6.56 -34.77
C THR A 123 2.08 5.31 -34.75
N LEU A 124 2.14 4.61 -33.62
CA LEU A 124 2.80 3.30 -33.51
C LEU A 124 2.04 2.35 -32.58
N SER A 125 2.05 1.06 -32.89
CA SER A 125 1.51 0.01 -32.03
C SER A 125 2.61 -0.63 -31.19
N VAL A 126 2.41 -0.75 -29.88
CA VAL A 126 3.37 -1.33 -28.93
C VAL A 126 2.70 -2.34 -28.01
N THR A 127 3.44 -3.38 -27.61
CA THR A 127 2.97 -4.38 -26.64
C THR A 127 3.80 -4.27 -25.37
N CYS A 128 3.13 -4.26 -24.22
CA CYS A 128 3.74 -4.21 -22.89
C CYS A 128 2.98 -5.15 -21.95
N GLN A 129 3.70 -6.08 -21.29
CA GLN A 129 3.11 -7.03 -20.33
C GLN A 129 1.83 -7.73 -20.86
N SER A 130 1.91 -8.28 -22.08
CA SER A 130 0.82 -8.95 -22.78
C SER A 130 -0.41 -8.09 -23.12
N ARG A 131 -0.31 -6.75 -23.04
CA ARG A 131 -1.33 -5.79 -23.48
C ARG A 131 -0.79 -4.96 -24.65
N SER A 132 -1.60 -4.77 -25.68
CA SER A 132 -1.24 -3.95 -26.84
C SER A 132 -1.88 -2.55 -26.75
N TYR A 133 -1.15 -1.56 -27.25
CA TYR A 133 -1.53 -0.15 -27.22
C TYR A 133 -1.16 0.52 -28.53
N ASP A 134 -2.07 1.34 -29.07
CA ASP A 134 -1.77 2.27 -30.17
C ASP A 134 -1.46 3.64 -29.57
N ILE A 135 -0.26 4.14 -29.84
CA ILE A 135 0.21 5.47 -29.42
C ILE A 135 0.03 6.43 -30.59
N ASP A 136 -0.72 7.51 -30.38
CA ASP A 136 -0.86 8.63 -31.32
C ASP A 136 -0.04 9.82 -30.79
N LEU A 137 1.12 10.01 -31.39
CA LEU A 137 2.10 11.06 -31.02
C LEU A 137 1.61 12.46 -31.38
N LYS A 138 0.65 12.59 -32.31
CA LYS A 138 0.08 13.89 -32.74
C LYS A 138 -1.06 14.33 -31.83
N LYS A 139 -1.93 13.41 -31.42
CA LYS A 139 -3.01 13.65 -30.44
C LYS A 139 -2.53 13.58 -28.99
N LEU A 140 -1.32 13.10 -28.76
CA LEU A 140 -0.75 12.86 -27.43
C LEU A 140 -1.65 11.95 -26.56
N ILE A 141 -2.05 10.81 -27.13
CA ILE A 141 -2.77 9.74 -26.43
C ILE A 141 -2.17 8.37 -26.70
N GLN A 142 -2.42 7.42 -25.80
CA GLN A 142 -2.34 5.98 -26.06
C GLN A 142 -3.71 5.35 -25.88
N THR A 143 -4.04 4.35 -26.69
CA THR A 143 -5.30 3.60 -26.64
C THR A 143 -4.99 2.13 -26.45
N ASN A 144 -5.54 1.49 -25.41
CA ASN A 144 -5.43 0.03 -25.26
C ASN A 144 -6.28 -0.66 -26.34
N THR A 145 -5.69 -1.55 -27.13
CA THR A 145 -6.36 -2.15 -28.30
C THR A 145 -7.44 -3.18 -27.94
N SER A 146 -7.44 -3.68 -26.69
CA SER A 146 -8.41 -4.67 -26.21
C SER A 146 -9.59 -4.02 -25.47
N THR A 147 -9.36 -2.94 -24.73
CA THR A 147 -10.39 -2.27 -23.91
C THR A 147 -10.86 -0.92 -24.47
N ASN A 148 -10.21 -0.41 -25.52
CA ASN A 148 -10.39 0.94 -26.07
C ASN A 148 -10.18 2.09 -25.06
N VAL A 149 -9.58 1.81 -23.89
CA VAL A 149 -9.29 2.83 -22.88
C VAL A 149 -8.19 3.76 -23.38
N ILE A 150 -8.52 5.05 -23.46
CA ILE A 150 -7.61 6.12 -23.90
C ILE A 150 -6.95 6.77 -22.67
N ARG A 151 -5.63 6.87 -22.67
CA ARG A 151 -4.84 7.57 -21.65
C ARG A 151 -4.01 8.68 -22.32
N LYS A 152 -3.82 9.80 -21.61
CA LYS A 152 -2.98 10.91 -22.11
C LYS A 152 -1.51 10.51 -22.09
N ILE A 153 -0.74 11.00 -23.06
CA ILE A 153 0.72 11.00 -23.02
C ILE A 153 1.25 12.43 -23.04
N HIS A 154 2.47 12.64 -22.60
CA HIS A 154 3.18 13.91 -22.77
C HIS A 154 4.68 13.66 -22.93
N ARG A 155 5.39 14.68 -23.45
CA ARG A 155 6.83 14.64 -23.68
C ARG A 155 7.52 15.58 -22.71
N VAL A 156 8.43 15.04 -21.90
CA VAL A 156 9.16 15.79 -20.86
C VAL A 156 10.62 15.94 -21.26
N LYS A 157 11.12 17.19 -21.28
CA LYS A 157 12.53 17.46 -21.48
C LYS A 157 13.33 17.07 -20.25
N SER A 158 14.40 16.29 -20.43
CA SER A 158 15.28 15.95 -19.33
C SER A 158 16.05 17.18 -18.83
N MET A 159 15.96 17.36 -17.52
CA MET A 159 16.79 18.26 -16.74
C MET A 159 17.69 17.47 -15.77
N ALA A 160 17.95 16.20 -16.06
CA ALA A 160 18.90 15.34 -15.37
C ALA A 160 20.31 15.47 -15.98
N LYS A 161 21.29 15.37 -15.08
CA LYS A 161 22.63 15.99 -15.07
C LYS A 161 23.51 15.08 -14.13
N LEU A 162 24.82 15.29 -13.87
CA LEU A 162 25.72 14.31 -13.16
C LEU A 162 26.00 14.53 -11.64
N PRO A 163 26.29 13.49 -10.82
CA PRO A 163 26.69 13.57 -9.40
C PRO A 163 27.79 14.58 -9.08
N SER A 164 27.56 15.37 -8.02
CA SER A 164 28.60 16.16 -7.35
C SER A 164 29.06 15.45 -6.08
N ASN A 165 30.31 14.96 -6.05
CA ASN A 165 30.93 14.40 -4.84
C ASN A 165 31.25 15.51 -3.82
N THR A 166 30.83 15.35 -2.58
CA THR A 166 31.37 16.08 -1.41
C THR A 166 31.35 15.21 -0.16
N SER A 167 32.45 15.25 0.60
CA SER A 167 32.67 14.56 1.87
C SER A 167 33.20 15.54 2.92
N THR A 168 32.81 15.37 4.19
CA THR A 168 33.18 16.24 5.36
C THR A 168 32.66 17.71 5.24
N THR A 169 32.28 18.44 6.30
CA THR A 169 32.83 18.54 7.68
C THR A 169 31.81 19.13 8.68
N SER A 170 32.22 19.22 9.94
CA SER A 170 31.60 19.78 11.17
C SER A 170 30.85 21.13 11.13
N ASN A 171 29.99 21.30 12.16
CA ASN A 171 29.35 22.55 12.64
C ASN A 171 30.14 23.88 12.51
N LYS A 172 29.46 24.94 12.05
CA LYS A 172 29.40 26.27 12.72
C LYS A 172 28.27 27.18 12.16
N ARG A 173 27.82 28.16 12.95
CA ARG A 173 26.81 29.20 12.61
C ARG A 173 27.47 30.50 12.13
N SER A 174 26.82 31.22 11.21
CA SER A 174 26.74 32.71 11.17
C SER A 174 25.66 33.19 10.16
N LEU A 175 25.27 34.47 10.22
CA LEU A 175 24.10 35.08 9.52
C LEU A 175 24.47 35.89 8.25
N GLU A 176 23.46 36.15 7.39
CA GLU A 176 23.25 37.34 6.49
C GLU A 176 24.31 37.61 5.37
N SER A 177 24.05 38.30 4.25
CA SER A 177 22.91 39.11 3.72
C SER A 177 22.74 38.98 2.17
N GLN A 178 22.22 40.01 1.44
CA GLN A 178 21.51 39.95 0.14
C GLN A 178 22.33 40.20 -1.17
N GLU A 179 21.62 40.02 -2.30
CA GLU A 179 21.75 40.62 -3.66
C GLU A 179 22.34 39.80 -4.85
N GLU A 180 21.68 40.00 -6.01
CA GLU A 180 21.98 39.56 -7.40
C GLU A 180 22.38 40.84 -8.21
N PRO A 181 22.89 40.82 -9.49
CA PRO A 181 22.54 39.88 -10.56
C PRO A 181 23.66 39.53 -11.60
N THR A 182 23.23 38.86 -12.68
CA THR A 182 23.79 38.79 -14.06
C THR A 182 24.78 37.69 -14.50
N GLN A 183 24.26 36.95 -15.50
CA GLN A 183 24.90 36.42 -16.71
C GLN A 183 25.97 35.29 -16.67
N SER A 184 25.50 34.16 -17.23
CA SER A 184 26.11 33.43 -18.35
C SER A 184 26.64 32.00 -18.09
N THR A 185 26.54 31.20 -19.15
CA THR A 185 27.26 29.94 -19.39
C THR A 185 27.02 28.73 -18.46
N THR A 186 26.01 27.96 -18.89
CA THR A 186 26.13 26.51 -19.16
C THR A 186 26.20 25.46 -18.04
N LYS A 187 25.61 24.30 -18.39
CA LYS A 187 25.90 22.93 -17.91
C LYS A 187 25.49 22.56 -16.47
N LYS A 188 24.26 22.02 -16.42
CA LYS A 188 24.08 20.60 -16.07
C LYS A 188 24.59 20.07 -14.68
N ARG A 189 24.06 20.61 -13.53
CA ARG A 189 23.73 19.99 -12.16
C ARG A 189 24.50 18.66 -11.85
N ALA A 190 23.96 17.42 -11.67
CA ALA A 190 23.02 16.85 -10.65
C ALA A 190 23.41 15.42 -10.17
N VAL A 191 23.80 15.23 -8.91
CA VAL A 191 23.49 14.10 -7.98
C VAL A 191 23.44 12.63 -8.54
N SER A 192 24.06 11.58 -7.93
CA SER A 192 23.50 10.20 -8.04
C SER A 192 23.82 9.13 -6.97
N ALA A 193 22.74 8.51 -6.47
CA ALA A 193 22.66 7.38 -5.53
C ALA A 193 21.92 6.19 -6.18
N SER A 194 21.81 5.03 -5.52
CA SER A 194 20.62 4.16 -5.72
C SER A 194 20.35 3.11 -4.64
N SER A 195 19.13 2.54 -4.53
CA SER A 195 18.54 1.57 -5.51
C SER A 195 17.09 1.11 -5.26
N GLY A 196 16.68 -0.17 -5.62
CA GLY A 196 15.49 -1.15 -5.52
C GLY A 196 15.11 -2.07 -4.29
N PRO A 197 13.81 -2.31 -3.91
CA PRO A 197 13.32 -3.72 -4.02
C PRO A 197 11.95 -3.98 -4.69
N GLU A 198 12.00 -4.87 -5.69
CA GLU A 198 11.32 -6.18 -5.71
C GLU A 198 9.88 -6.35 -5.20
N LYS A 199 9.04 -6.87 -6.13
CA LYS A 199 8.03 -7.95 -5.93
C LYS A 199 7.48 -8.11 -4.51
N SER A 200 6.41 -7.37 -4.21
CA SER A 200 5.55 -7.66 -3.06
C SER A 200 4.75 -8.94 -3.28
N SER A 201 5.33 -10.09 -2.93
CA SER A 201 4.49 -11.19 -2.44
C SER A 201 3.91 -10.73 -1.10
N VAL A 202 2.67 -10.23 -1.12
CA VAL A 202 1.89 -10.12 0.12
C VAL A 202 1.63 -11.57 0.55
N ARG A 203 2.52 -12.08 1.40
CA ARG A 203 2.21 -13.29 2.17
C ARG A 203 1.04 -12.90 3.04
N THR A 204 -0.14 -13.44 2.75
CA THR A 204 -1.18 -13.65 3.77
C THR A 204 -0.46 -14.14 5.01
N VAL A 205 -0.51 -13.36 6.08
CA VAL A 205 0.32 -13.61 7.27
C VAL A 205 -0.10 -14.95 7.83
N THR A 206 0.68 -15.98 7.50
CA THR A 206 0.37 -17.37 7.82
C THR A 206 0.69 -17.56 9.28
N THR A 207 -0.24 -17.18 10.14
CA THR A 207 -0.14 -17.37 11.57
C THR A 207 -0.08 -18.86 11.86
N ILE A 208 0.84 -19.23 12.75
CA ILE A 208 0.60 -20.40 13.60
C ILE A 208 -0.59 -20.01 14.47
N ALA A 209 -1.63 -20.85 14.51
CA ALA A 209 -2.95 -20.51 15.01
C ALA A 209 -2.92 -19.79 16.39
N GLY A 210 -3.54 -18.61 16.47
CA GLY A 210 -3.82 -17.91 17.73
C GLY A 210 -2.70 -17.01 18.29
N GLN A 211 -1.67 -16.66 17.52
CA GLN A 211 -0.61 -15.73 17.96
C GLN A 211 -0.51 -14.48 17.09
N ALA A 212 -0.23 -13.34 17.73
CA ALA A 212 0.10 -12.11 17.02
C ALA A 212 1.35 -12.31 16.14
N PRO A 213 1.38 -11.81 14.91
CA PRO A 213 2.52 -11.98 14.04
C PRO A 213 3.68 -11.06 14.45
N VAL A 214 4.89 -11.60 14.35
CA VAL A 214 6.13 -10.84 14.49
C VAL A 214 6.16 -9.73 13.44
N ASP A 215 6.53 -8.52 13.88
CA ASP A 215 6.67 -7.34 13.02
C ASP A 215 7.61 -7.63 11.84
N VAL A 216 7.13 -7.37 10.62
CA VAL A 216 7.85 -7.68 9.36
C VAL A 216 9.18 -6.92 9.22
N GLU A 217 9.36 -5.83 9.95
CA GLU A 217 10.62 -5.09 9.99
C GLU A 217 11.67 -5.73 10.92
N CYS A 218 11.29 -6.70 11.76
CA CYS A 218 12.21 -7.50 12.59
C CYS A 218 12.89 -8.62 11.78
N LYS A 219 13.48 -8.25 10.63
CA LYS A 219 14.00 -9.15 9.58
C LYS A 219 15.03 -10.19 10.05
N THR A 220 15.69 -9.95 11.18
CA THR A 220 16.68 -10.85 11.79
C THR A 220 16.05 -12.08 12.46
N LEU A 221 14.87 -11.90 13.07
CA LEU A 221 14.13 -12.90 13.86
C LEU A 221 12.85 -13.38 13.19
N LEU A 222 12.39 -12.71 12.12
CA LEU A 222 11.22 -13.09 11.34
C LEU A 222 11.27 -14.59 10.91
N GLY A 223 10.27 -15.36 11.33
CA GLY A 223 10.18 -16.82 11.09
C GLY A 223 11.04 -17.70 12.01
N LYS A 224 11.91 -17.12 12.85
CA LYS A 224 12.69 -17.82 13.88
C LYS A 224 12.09 -17.67 15.28
N THR A 225 11.35 -16.60 15.50
CA THR A 225 10.61 -16.30 16.73
C THR A 225 9.10 -16.28 16.49
N HIS A 226 8.34 -16.27 17.59
CA HIS A 226 6.93 -15.91 17.64
C HIS A 226 6.70 -14.83 18.71
N VAL A 227 5.54 -14.15 18.69
CA VAL A 227 5.19 -13.20 19.76
C VAL A 227 4.80 -13.99 21.00
N TYR A 228 5.43 -13.66 22.14
CA TYR A 228 5.20 -14.32 23.41
C TYR A 228 3.78 -14.05 23.94
N SER A 229 3.19 -15.07 24.56
CA SER A 229 1.86 -14.99 25.17
C SER A 229 1.77 -15.81 26.46
N GLU A 230 1.10 -15.29 27.47
CA GLU A 230 0.90 -15.93 28.76
C GLU A 230 -0.57 -15.80 29.20
N ASN A 231 -1.24 -16.90 29.55
CA ASN A 231 -2.62 -16.87 30.09
C ASN A 231 -3.65 -16.07 29.25
N LYS A 232 -3.44 -15.99 27.92
CA LYS A 232 -4.17 -15.15 26.92
C LYS A 232 -3.72 -13.69 26.81
N ASP A 233 -2.85 -13.20 27.68
CA ASP A 233 -2.14 -11.92 27.46
C ASP A 233 -1.08 -12.12 26.37
N ILE A 234 -1.30 -11.48 25.22
CA ILE A 234 -0.31 -11.40 24.14
C ILE A 234 0.60 -10.19 24.42
N PHE A 235 1.91 -10.39 24.45
CA PHE A 235 2.89 -9.33 24.69
C PHE A 235 3.21 -8.56 23.39
N ASP A 236 2.16 -7.97 22.83
CA ASP A 236 2.18 -7.03 21.71
C ASP A 236 1.39 -5.78 22.10
N CYS A 237 1.88 -4.60 21.74
CA CYS A 237 1.04 -3.42 21.71
C CYS A 237 1.42 -2.46 20.58
N MET A 238 0.39 -1.91 19.94
CA MET A 238 0.47 -0.76 19.06
C MET A 238 -0.02 0.48 19.81
N LEU A 239 0.80 1.51 19.85
CA LEU A 239 0.51 2.78 20.50
C LEU A 239 0.50 3.89 19.45
N ASN A 240 -0.41 4.87 19.58
CA ASN A 240 -0.51 6.01 18.66
C ASN A 240 -0.57 7.35 19.41
N GLN A 241 -0.14 8.43 18.77
CA GLN A 241 -0.17 9.79 19.30
C GLN A 241 -0.26 10.81 18.17
N THR A 242 -1.39 11.51 18.10
CA THR A 242 -1.55 12.70 17.25
C THR A 242 -1.64 13.97 18.10
N ASN A 243 -0.94 15.01 17.66
CA ASN A 243 -1.08 16.38 18.13
C ASN A 243 -0.87 17.32 16.93
N ILE A 244 -1.99 17.89 16.46
CA ILE A 244 -2.08 18.71 15.24
C ILE A 244 -1.23 19.97 15.35
N GLY A 245 -1.30 20.69 16.48
CA GLY A 245 -0.56 21.94 16.68
C GLY A 245 0.95 21.80 16.52
N ASN A 246 1.52 20.64 16.88
CA ASN A 246 2.94 20.35 16.72
C ASN A 246 3.29 19.47 15.49
N ASN A 247 2.32 19.21 14.59
CA ASN A 247 2.43 18.24 13.49
C ASN A 247 3.03 16.88 13.93
N ASN A 248 2.63 16.41 15.12
CA ASN A 248 2.95 15.08 15.60
C ASN A 248 1.84 14.12 15.17
N ASN A 249 2.22 13.02 14.54
CA ASN A 249 1.36 11.87 14.23
C ASN A 249 2.26 10.64 14.26
N LYS A 250 2.34 9.98 15.43
CA LYS A 250 3.42 9.06 15.79
C LYS A 250 2.90 7.74 16.30
N PHE A 251 3.49 6.65 15.83
CA PHE A 251 3.23 5.30 16.33
C PHE A 251 4.42 4.77 17.16
N TYR A 252 4.14 3.80 18.03
CA TYR A 252 5.12 3.04 18.79
C TYR A 252 4.64 1.59 18.96
N VAL A 253 5.35 0.63 18.36
CA VAL A 253 5.15 -0.82 18.51
C VAL A 253 6.09 -1.34 19.59
N ILE A 254 5.60 -2.25 20.43
CA ILE A 254 6.37 -3.04 21.39
C ILE A 254 5.96 -4.50 21.22
N GLN A 255 6.91 -5.41 21.02
CA GLN A 255 6.68 -6.86 20.96
C GLN A 255 7.71 -7.59 21.84
N LEU A 256 7.25 -8.53 22.67
CA LEU A 256 8.11 -9.52 23.31
C LEU A 256 8.10 -10.77 22.41
N LEU A 257 9.28 -11.22 21.99
CA LEU A 257 9.48 -12.34 21.08
C LEU A 257 10.15 -13.50 21.80
N GLU A 258 9.72 -14.73 21.55
CA GLU A 258 10.36 -15.97 22.01
C GLU A 258 10.88 -16.77 20.81
N ASP A 259 12.10 -17.31 20.90
CA ASP A 259 12.70 -18.19 19.89
C ASP A 259 11.92 -19.51 19.74
N ASN A 260 11.66 -19.93 18.51
CA ASN A 260 10.89 -21.16 18.23
C ASN A 260 11.66 -22.44 18.64
N ASN A 261 12.99 -22.36 18.72
CA ASN A 261 13.90 -23.51 18.93
C ASN A 261 14.61 -23.48 20.29
N GLY A 262 14.21 -22.60 21.22
CA GLY A 262 14.81 -22.53 22.54
C GLY A 262 14.27 -21.36 23.37
N LYS A 263 14.49 -21.41 24.68
CA LYS A 263 14.09 -20.33 25.60
C LYS A 263 15.05 -19.15 25.45
N LYS A 264 14.87 -18.36 24.40
CA LYS A 264 15.50 -17.05 24.24
C LYS A 264 14.44 -15.99 24.01
N TYR A 265 14.59 -14.87 24.70
CA TYR A 265 13.62 -13.79 24.73
C TYR A 265 14.24 -12.50 24.20
N HIS A 266 13.48 -11.81 23.36
CA HIS A 266 13.86 -10.52 22.79
C HIS A 266 12.73 -9.52 22.99
N VAL A 267 13.06 -8.23 23.11
CA VAL A 267 12.05 -7.16 23.01
C VAL A 267 12.36 -6.33 21.78
N TRP A 268 11.42 -6.34 20.84
CA TRP A 268 11.41 -5.51 19.65
C TRP A 268 10.61 -4.23 19.88
N LEU A 269 11.19 -3.10 19.52
CA LEU A 269 10.56 -1.79 19.54
C LEU A 269 10.65 -1.17 18.14
N ARG A 270 9.56 -0.57 17.66
CA ARG A 270 9.59 0.23 16.41
C ARG A 270 8.74 1.47 16.55
N TRP A 271 9.27 2.64 16.20
CA TRP A 271 8.56 3.91 16.39
C TRP A 271 8.85 4.91 15.29
N GLY A 272 7.94 5.82 15.04
CA GLY A 272 8.14 6.85 14.02
C GLY A 272 6.86 7.58 13.68
N ARG A 273 6.82 8.14 12.48
CA ARG A 273 5.62 8.80 11.94
C ARG A 273 4.70 7.78 11.31
N VAL A 274 3.38 7.91 11.51
CA VAL A 274 2.37 7.06 10.84
C VAL A 274 2.55 7.14 9.32
N GLY A 275 2.31 6.04 8.60
CA GLY A 275 2.72 5.81 7.19
C GLY A 275 4.17 5.36 6.95
N TYR A 276 5.14 5.80 7.77
CA TYR A 276 6.56 5.51 7.55
C TYR A 276 7.09 4.32 8.38
N THR A 277 8.12 3.63 7.90
CA THR A 277 8.74 2.45 8.56
C THR A 277 9.11 2.70 10.02
N GLY A 278 9.73 3.85 10.30
CA GLY A 278 10.21 4.23 11.64
C GLY A 278 11.67 3.86 11.92
N GLN A 279 12.09 4.13 13.14
CA GLN A 279 13.31 3.62 13.76
C GLN A 279 12.99 2.33 14.51
N THR A 280 13.98 1.44 14.65
CA THR A 280 13.83 0.14 15.29
C THR A 280 14.87 -0.04 16.40
N TYR A 281 14.57 -0.93 17.35
CA TYR A 281 15.47 -1.37 18.40
C TYR A 281 15.14 -2.81 18.79
N LEU A 282 16.17 -3.62 19.03
CA LEU A 282 16.05 -5.02 19.40
C LEU A 282 16.98 -5.29 20.58
N GLU A 283 16.41 -5.66 21.73
CA GLU A 283 17.15 -6.08 22.92
C GLU A 283 17.11 -7.61 23.04
N SER A 284 18.23 -8.23 23.44
CA SER A 284 18.30 -9.65 23.77
C SER A 284 18.36 -9.85 25.28
N PHE A 285 17.55 -10.76 25.81
CA PHE A 285 17.54 -11.14 27.22
C PHE A 285 17.99 -12.59 27.43
N ASP A 286 18.43 -13.26 26.36
CA ASP A 286 18.72 -14.70 26.32
C ASP A 286 17.63 -15.48 27.07
N GLY A 287 17.97 -16.32 28.06
CA GLY A 287 16.99 -17.11 28.81
C GLY A 287 16.13 -16.37 29.84
N ASN A 288 16.30 -15.04 30.02
CA ASN A 288 15.67 -14.31 31.12
C ASN A 288 14.35 -13.62 30.73
N LEU A 289 13.28 -14.43 30.70
CA LEU A 289 11.91 -13.97 30.46
C LEU A 289 11.46 -12.84 31.40
N ASN A 290 11.87 -12.87 32.68
CA ASN A 290 11.40 -11.90 33.67
C ASN A 290 11.94 -10.49 33.38
N ASP A 291 13.19 -10.38 32.96
CA ASP A 291 13.77 -9.08 32.59
C ASP A 291 13.27 -8.59 31.22
N ALA A 292 12.99 -9.50 30.27
CA ALA A 292 12.28 -9.17 29.04
C ALA A 292 10.87 -8.58 29.33
N LYS A 293 10.08 -9.24 30.19
CA LYS A 293 8.77 -8.75 30.64
C LYS A 293 8.87 -7.40 31.36
N ARG A 294 9.82 -7.23 32.28
CA ARG A 294 10.06 -5.95 32.98
C ARG A 294 10.39 -4.83 31.99
N PHE A 295 11.27 -5.08 31.03
CA PHE A 295 11.63 -4.09 30.01
C PHE A 295 10.42 -3.73 29.13
N PHE A 296 9.66 -4.72 28.67
CA PHE A 296 8.42 -4.52 27.91
C PHE A 296 7.42 -3.64 28.68
N CYS A 297 7.06 -4.03 29.91
CA CYS A 297 6.10 -3.30 30.74
C CYS A 297 6.60 -1.89 31.11
N HIS A 298 7.89 -1.73 31.38
CA HIS A 298 8.51 -0.41 31.61
C HIS A 298 8.44 0.49 30.38
N LYS A 299 8.70 -0.04 29.17
CA LYS A 299 8.55 0.75 27.92
C LYS A 299 7.09 1.13 27.67
N PHE A 300 6.14 0.23 27.90
CA PHE A 300 4.71 0.54 27.82
C PHE A 300 4.36 1.68 28.78
N SER A 301 4.70 1.55 30.07
CA SER A 301 4.40 2.54 31.10
C SER A 301 5.08 3.89 30.88
N ASP A 302 6.32 3.93 30.41
CA ASP A 302 6.98 5.18 30.01
C ASP A 302 6.21 5.88 28.88
N LYS A 303 5.71 5.14 27.87
CA LYS A 303 4.99 5.76 26.74
C LYS A 303 3.54 6.13 27.06
N THR A 304 2.87 5.43 27.95
CA THR A 304 1.42 5.58 28.19
C THR A 304 1.04 6.12 29.58
N LYS A 305 1.92 6.03 30.59
CA LYS A 305 1.64 6.14 32.03
C LYS A 305 0.65 5.10 32.60
N ASN A 306 0.36 4.04 31.85
CA ASN A 306 -0.52 2.95 32.31
C ASN A 306 0.32 1.69 32.61
N ASP A 307 -0.22 0.77 33.40
CA ASP A 307 0.34 -0.58 33.54
C ASP A 307 -0.20 -1.48 32.42
N PHE A 308 0.65 -2.36 31.89
CA PHE A 308 0.31 -3.25 30.78
C PHE A 308 -0.66 -4.37 31.19
N TYR A 309 -0.54 -4.91 32.42
CA TYR A 309 -1.47 -5.92 32.91
C TYR A 309 -2.87 -5.33 33.18
N HIS A 310 -2.96 -4.02 33.43
CA HIS A 310 -4.21 -3.28 33.65
C HIS A 310 -4.66 -2.47 32.41
N ARG A 311 -4.21 -2.86 31.21
CA ARG A 311 -4.52 -2.17 29.94
C ARG A 311 -5.99 -2.22 29.50
N ASP A 312 -6.83 -3.01 30.16
CA ASP A 312 -8.28 -2.97 29.92
C ASP A 312 -8.95 -1.75 30.55
N THR A 313 -8.40 -1.25 31.66
CA THR A 313 -8.78 0.02 32.30
C THR A 313 -7.89 1.19 31.85
N PHE A 314 -7.41 1.15 30.60
CA PHE A 314 -6.49 2.15 30.07
C PHE A 314 -7.08 3.57 30.12
N THR A 315 -6.31 4.51 30.68
CA THR A 315 -6.66 5.93 30.71
C THR A 315 -5.69 6.74 29.85
N LYS A 316 -6.22 7.50 28.89
CA LYS A 316 -5.43 8.37 28.02
C LYS A 316 -4.92 9.59 28.79
N TYR A 317 -3.60 9.76 28.85
CA TYR A 317 -2.95 10.95 29.40
C TYR A 317 -2.52 11.93 28.31
N SER A 318 -2.73 13.23 28.56
CA SER A 318 -2.27 14.30 27.67
C SER A 318 -0.74 14.25 27.48
N GLY A 319 -0.27 14.49 26.25
CA GLY A 319 1.14 14.42 25.87
C GLY A 319 1.78 13.02 25.85
N LYS A 320 1.03 11.96 26.20
CA LYS A 320 1.48 10.55 26.15
C LYS A 320 0.82 9.80 25.00
N TYR A 321 1.26 8.59 24.72
CA TYR A 321 0.66 7.73 23.70
C TYR A 321 -0.69 7.17 24.18
N ASP A 322 -1.55 6.85 23.23
CA ASP A 322 -2.78 6.07 23.43
C ASP A 322 -2.53 4.60 23.05
N TYR A 323 -3.37 3.69 23.55
CA TYR A 323 -3.30 2.28 23.20
C TYR A 323 -4.33 1.96 22.11
N VAL A 324 -3.86 1.44 20.97
CA VAL A 324 -4.73 0.95 19.90
C VAL A 324 -5.01 -0.52 20.21
N LYS A 325 -6.26 -0.86 20.57
CA LYS A 325 -6.64 -2.25 20.86
C LYS A 325 -6.70 -3.04 19.56
N LEU A 326 -5.67 -3.84 19.33
CA LEU A 326 -5.60 -4.80 18.23
C LEU A 326 -6.25 -6.11 18.64
N ASP A 327 -7.15 -6.63 17.81
CA ASP A 327 -7.62 -8.01 17.94
C ASP A 327 -6.71 -8.95 17.13
N TYR A 328 -6.44 -10.11 17.71
CA TYR A 328 -5.58 -11.17 17.18
C TYR A 328 -6.27 -12.53 17.18
N ASN A 329 -7.56 -12.54 17.50
CA ASN A 329 -8.32 -13.73 17.84
C ASN A 329 -9.19 -14.15 16.65
N PRO A 330 -8.77 -15.15 15.83
CA PRO A 330 -9.71 -15.84 14.94
C PRO A 330 -10.70 -16.61 15.82
N SER A 331 -11.79 -15.93 16.15
CA SER A 331 -13.01 -16.37 16.84
C SER A 331 -12.95 -17.73 17.55
N THR A 332 -12.69 -17.70 18.86
CA THR A 332 -13.31 -18.63 19.85
C THR A 332 -13.32 -20.13 19.48
N SER A 333 -12.18 -20.69 19.09
CA SER A 333 -12.05 -22.15 19.01
C SER A 333 -12.07 -22.75 20.44
N LYS A 334 -13.28 -23.06 20.93
CA LYS A 334 -13.50 -23.88 22.13
C LYS A 334 -13.07 -25.31 21.83
N ASN A 335 -11.79 -25.61 22.02
CA ASN A 335 -11.34 -26.97 22.31
C ASN A 335 -10.10 -26.93 23.22
N ASN A 336 -10.35 -27.20 24.50
CA ASN A 336 -9.28 -27.54 25.44
C ASN A 336 -8.76 -28.93 25.07
N ASP A 337 -7.60 -29.02 24.42
CA ASP A 337 -6.86 -30.27 24.41
C ASP A 337 -5.36 -30.03 24.61
N LYS A 338 -4.90 -30.36 25.82
CA LYS A 338 -3.50 -30.24 26.24
C LYS A 338 -2.79 -31.57 25.99
N ASN A 339 -2.19 -31.75 24.81
CA ASN A 339 -1.16 -32.78 24.57
C ASN A 339 -0.34 -32.48 23.31
N ASP A 340 0.98 -32.35 23.45
CA ASP A 340 1.88 -31.93 22.35
C ASP A 340 2.06 -32.99 21.25
N GLU A 341 1.84 -34.28 21.52
CA GLU A 341 2.01 -35.35 20.52
C GLU A 341 1.02 -35.24 19.33
N ASN A 342 -0.19 -34.72 19.57
CA ASN A 342 -1.18 -34.51 18.51
C ASN A 342 -0.81 -33.34 17.59
N LYS A 343 0.05 -32.42 18.04
CA LYS A 343 0.44 -31.21 17.29
C LYS A 343 1.30 -31.56 16.06
N LYS A 344 2.19 -32.55 16.20
CA LYS A 344 3.09 -33.01 15.13
C LYS A 344 2.34 -33.79 14.05
N LYS A 345 1.51 -34.77 14.44
CA LYS A 345 0.66 -35.53 13.50
C LYS A 345 -0.33 -34.61 12.75
N ARG A 346 -0.87 -33.59 13.41
CA ARG A 346 -1.76 -32.60 12.77
C ARG A 346 -1.02 -31.67 11.81
N ALA A 347 0.26 -31.36 12.05
CA ALA A 347 1.09 -30.60 11.10
C ALA A 347 1.49 -31.44 9.88
N GLU A 348 1.88 -32.70 10.08
CA GLU A 348 2.20 -33.65 9.01
C GLU A 348 0.97 -33.93 8.13
N ALA A 349 -0.20 -34.16 8.72
CA ALA A 349 -1.47 -34.30 8.00
C ALA A 349 -1.95 -33.02 7.31
N LEU A 350 -1.53 -31.83 7.77
CA LEU A 350 -1.88 -30.54 7.15
C LEU A 350 -0.99 -30.24 5.94
N GLU A 351 0.30 -30.60 5.97
CA GLU A 351 1.17 -30.57 4.78
C GLU A 351 0.71 -31.58 3.72
N GLU A 352 0.28 -32.78 4.12
CA GLU A 352 -0.30 -33.80 3.22
C GLU A 352 -1.71 -33.44 2.69
N LEU A 353 -2.33 -32.40 3.25
CA LEU A 353 -3.57 -31.80 2.73
C LEU A 353 -3.31 -30.64 1.77
N LYS A 354 -2.33 -29.77 2.05
CA LYS A 354 -1.94 -28.66 1.17
C LYS A 354 -1.37 -29.10 -0.18
N SER A 355 -0.89 -30.34 -0.28
CA SER A 355 -0.38 -30.93 -1.52
C SER A 355 -1.48 -31.48 -2.44
N ARG A 356 -2.74 -31.53 -1.99
CA ARG A 356 -3.87 -31.98 -2.81
C ARG A 356 -4.35 -30.85 -3.72
N PRO A 357 -4.72 -31.13 -4.98
CA PRO A 357 -5.29 -30.11 -5.85
C PRO A 357 -6.60 -29.58 -5.25
N ILE A 358 -6.77 -28.26 -5.27
CA ILE A 358 -8.00 -27.60 -4.81
C ILE A 358 -9.15 -28.11 -5.68
N PRO A 359 -10.27 -28.59 -5.10
CA PRO A 359 -11.42 -29.05 -5.89
C PRO A 359 -12.02 -27.89 -6.70
N GLU A 360 -12.55 -28.19 -7.89
CA GLU A 360 -13.23 -27.18 -8.71
C GLU A 360 -14.46 -26.62 -7.98
N SER A 361 -14.70 -25.31 -8.15
CA SER A 361 -15.87 -24.62 -7.60
C SER A 361 -17.16 -25.11 -8.28
N LYS A 362 -18.23 -25.26 -7.49
CA LYS A 362 -19.55 -25.68 -7.99
C LYS A 362 -20.41 -24.52 -8.50
N LEU A 363 -19.95 -23.29 -8.36
CA LEU A 363 -20.72 -22.07 -8.66
C LEU A 363 -20.62 -21.66 -10.14
N ASP A 364 -21.63 -20.95 -10.65
CA ASP A 364 -21.55 -20.29 -11.98
C ASP A 364 -20.34 -19.34 -12.01
N LYS A 365 -19.60 -19.30 -13.12
CA LYS A 365 -18.37 -18.49 -13.23
C LYS A 365 -18.61 -16.99 -12.97
N ARG A 366 -19.81 -16.48 -13.22
CA ARG A 366 -20.21 -15.09 -12.88
C ARG A 366 -20.29 -14.89 -11.37
N VAL A 367 -20.84 -15.87 -10.63
CA VAL A 367 -20.82 -15.86 -9.16
C VAL A 367 -19.39 -15.98 -8.65
N GLN A 368 -18.58 -16.88 -9.21
CA GLN A 368 -17.17 -16.98 -8.84
C GLN A 368 -16.44 -15.64 -9.01
N ASN A 369 -16.59 -14.98 -10.16
CA ASN A 369 -15.99 -13.66 -10.41
C ASN A 369 -16.47 -12.60 -9.41
N LEU A 370 -17.77 -12.58 -9.07
CA LEU A 370 -18.33 -11.65 -8.08
C LEU A 370 -17.75 -11.90 -6.68
N ILE A 371 -17.65 -13.16 -6.24
CA ILE A 371 -17.07 -13.53 -4.95
C ILE A 371 -15.56 -13.23 -4.91
N GLU A 372 -14.82 -13.55 -5.97
CA GLU A 372 -13.41 -13.19 -6.14
C GLU A 372 -13.19 -11.66 -6.08
N LEU A 373 -14.16 -10.85 -6.55
CA LEU A 373 -14.13 -9.39 -6.50
C LEU A 373 -14.43 -8.85 -5.09
N ILE A 374 -15.56 -9.23 -4.49
CA ILE A 374 -16.01 -8.65 -3.21
C ILE A 374 -15.26 -9.19 -2.00
N CYS A 375 -14.65 -10.38 -2.07
CA CYS A 375 -13.77 -10.91 -1.04
C CYS A 375 -12.28 -10.58 -1.28
N ASN A 376 -11.97 -9.66 -2.20
CA ASN A 376 -10.59 -9.31 -2.53
C ASN A 376 -9.97 -8.40 -1.46
N VAL A 377 -9.30 -9.01 -0.48
CA VAL A 377 -8.55 -8.33 0.59
C VAL A 377 -7.65 -7.19 0.05
N ARG A 378 -7.00 -7.39 -1.10
CA ARG A 378 -6.11 -6.36 -1.66
C ARG A 378 -6.87 -5.14 -2.17
N LEU A 379 -8.05 -5.31 -2.77
CA LEU A 379 -8.90 -4.18 -3.18
C LEU A 379 -9.43 -3.41 -1.96
N MET A 380 -9.75 -4.12 -0.87
CA MET A 380 -10.09 -3.49 0.42
C MET A 380 -8.91 -2.68 0.99
N GLU A 381 -7.68 -3.22 0.93
CA GLU A 381 -6.47 -2.50 1.37
C GLU A 381 -6.23 -1.25 0.52
N GLU A 382 -6.38 -1.34 -0.81
CA GLU A 382 -6.22 -0.23 -1.74
C GLU A 382 -7.28 0.87 -1.51
N ALA A 383 -8.54 0.49 -1.23
CA ALA A 383 -9.61 1.43 -0.87
C ALA A 383 -9.32 2.19 0.45
N LEU A 384 -8.93 1.50 1.53
CA LEU A 384 -8.60 2.18 2.79
C LEU A 384 -7.36 3.10 2.68
N LEU A 385 -6.39 2.76 1.83
CA LEU A 385 -5.26 3.64 1.51
C LEU A 385 -5.69 4.91 0.75
N GLU A 386 -6.72 4.83 -0.10
CA GLU A 386 -7.35 6.02 -0.70
C GLU A 386 -7.99 6.90 0.36
N MET A 387 -8.64 6.31 1.37
CA MET A 387 -9.19 7.01 2.54
C MET A 387 -8.14 7.43 3.59
N LYS A 388 -6.84 7.29 3.29
CA LYS A 388 -5.69 7.72 4.13
C LYS A 388 -5.49 6.97 5.45
N PHE A 389 -6.10 5.80 5.61
CA PHE A 389 -5.85 4.92 6.77
C PHE A 389 -4.47 4.22 6.66
N ASP A 390 -3.73 4.06 7.77
CA ASP A 390 -2.45 3.31 7.79
C ASP A 390 -2.68 1.79 7.83
N ALA A 391 -3.22 1.25 6.73
CA ALA A 391 -3.46 -0.18 6.52
C ALA A 391 -2.17 -1.02 6.54
N LYS A 392 -1.01 -0.41 6.25
CA LYS A 392 0.30 -1.10 6.27
C LYS A 392 0.74 -1.49 7.67
N LYS A 393 0.40 -0.70 8.69
CA LYS A 393 0.72 -1.02 10.10
C LYS A 393 -0.44 -1.62 10.86
N ASN A 394 -1.67 -1.27 10.48
CA ASN A 394 -2.90 -1.83 11.03
C ASN A 394 -3.58 -2.64 9.91
N PRO A 395 -3.08 -3.85 9.58
CA PRO A 395 -3.70 -4.67 8.55
C PRO A 395 -5.15 -4.97 8.91
N LEU A 396 -5.98 -5.05 7.87
CA LEU A 396 -7.43 -4.89 7.90
C LEU A 396 -8.17 -5.62 9.03
N GLY A 397 -7.86 -6.88 9.29
CA GLY A 397 -8.52 -7.70 10.32
C GLY A 397 -8.01 -7.53 11.76
N LYS A 398 -7.40 -6.39 12.12
CA LYS A 398 -6.87 -6.18 13.49
C LYS A 398 -7.46 -5.01 14.27
N LEU A 399 -8.14 -4.05 13.64
CA LEU A 399 -8.69 -2.91 14.38
C LEU A 399 -9.97 -3.39 15.10
N SER A 400 -9.91 -3.58 16.42
CA SER A 400 -11.06 -4.15 17.15
C SER A 400 -12.32 -3.29 17.02
N SER A 401 -13.51 -3.92 16.98
CA SER A 401 -14.80 -3.20 17.01
C SER A 401 -14.91 -2.19 18.17
N ALA A 402 -14.22 -2.42 19.30
CA ALA A 402 -14.11 -1.46 20.40
C ALA A 402 -13.36 -0.16 20.00
N GLN A 403 -12.30 -0.29 19.20
CA GLN A 403 -11.52 0.84 18.66
C GLN A 403 -12.33 1.62 17.61
N ILE A 404 -13.09 0.93 16.75
CA ILE A 404 -13.99 1.54 15.75
C ILE A 404 -15.09 2.36 16.46
N LYS A 405 -15.75 1.77 17.47
CA LYS A 405 -16.73 2.46 18.34
C LYS A 405 -16.13 3.69 19.04
N ALA A 406 -14.87 3.61 19.51
CA ALA A 406 -14.17 4.75 20.07
C ALA A 406 -13.84 5.84 19.02
N GLY A 407 -13.68 5.45 17.75
CA GLY A 407 -13.60 6.37 16.60
C GLY A 407 -14.91 7.13 16.39
N TYR A 408 -16.05 6.43 16.31
CA TYR A 408 -17.37 7.06 16.18
C TYR A 408 -17.67 8.03 17.32
N ALA A 409 -17.34 7.66 18.56
CA ALA A 409 -17.49 8.54 19.72
C ALA A 409 -16.68 9.85 19.57
N ALA A 410 -15.45 9.77 19.05
CA ALA A 410 -14.63 10.96 18.79
C ALA A 410 -15.18 11.82 17.63
N LEU A 411 -15.70 11.20 16.56
CA LEU A 411 -16.39 11.94 15.50
C LEU A 411 -17.68 12.62 16.01
N LYS A 412 -18.42 12.00 16.93
CA LYS A 412 -19.61 12.60 17.55
C LYS A 412 -19.26 13.83 18.38
N GLU A 413 -18.15 13.82 19.10
CA GLU A 413 -17.63 15.03 19.79
C GLU A 413 -17.29 16.14 18.79
N ILE A 414 -16.61 15.80 17.68
CA ILE A 414 -16.28 16.76 16.60
C ILE A 414 -17.55 17.33 15.97
N GLU A 415 -18.58 16.51 15.71
CA GLU A 415 -19.88 16.95 15.18
C GLU A 415 -20.53 18.00 16.10
N ASN A 416 -20.52 17.79 17.41
CA ASN A 416 -21.09 18.73 18.37
C ASN A 416 -20.40 20.12 18.29
N PHE A 417 -19.09 20.16 18.07
CA PHE A 417 -18.35 21.41 17.86
C PHE A 417 -18.65 22.06 16.50
N ILE A 418 -18.85 21.27 15.43
CA ILE A 418 -19.26 21.78 14.11
C ILE A 418 -20.67 22.39 14.20
N ASN A 419 -21.62 21.69 14.81
CA ASN A 419 -23.01 22.12 14.97
C ASN A 419 -23.15 23.37 15.85
N THR A 420 -22.25 23.56 16.82
CA THR A 420 -22.17 24.78 17.66
C THR A 420 -21.22 25.86 17.11
N ASN A 421 -20.59 25.61 15.95
CA ASN A 421 -19.61 26.49 15.31
C ASN A 421 -18.45 26.93 16.24
N ASN A 422 -18.03 26.04 17.14
CA ASN A 422 -17.07 26.33 18.21
C ASN A 422 -15.72 25.63 17.95
N PHE A 423 -14.76 26.37 17.41
CA PHE A 423 -13.44 25.85 17.01
C PHE A 423 -12.31 26.23 18.00
N ASN A 424 -12.57 26.08 19.30
CA ASN A 424 -11.61 26.39 20.35
C ASN A 424 -10.54 25.28 20.55
N ALA A 425 -9.74 25.37 21.62
CA ALA A 425 -8.72 24.36 21.93
C ALA A 425 -9.28 22.95 22.18
N ALA A 426 -10.51 22.83 22.71
CA ALA A 426 -11.16 21.53 22.93
C ALA A 426 -11.56 20.87 21.60
N PHE A 427 -12.00 21.64 20.61
CA PHE A 427 -12.21 21.13 19.25
C PHE A 427 -10.91 20.57 18.62
N MET A 428 -9.77 21.25 18.84
CA MET A 428 -8.48 20.70 18.40
C MET A 428 -8.12 19.40 19.13
N GLU A 429 -8.44 19.27 20.42
CA GLU A 429 -8.19 18.03 21.17
C GLU A 429 -9.15 16.89 20.78
N ALA A 430 -10.39 17.18 20.39
CA ALA A 430 -11.29 16.20 19.80
C ALA A 430 -10.73 15.64 18.47
N ASN A 431 -10.19 16.51 17.61
CA ASN A 431 -9.48 16.11 16.38
C ASN A 431 -8.20 15.31 16.68
N ASN A 432 -7.39 15.73 17.68
CA ASN A 432 -6.23 14.97 18.15
C ASN A 432 -6.64 13.57 18.62
N THR A 433 -7.75 13.47 19.34
CA THR A 433 -8.30 12.22 19.89
C THR A 433 -8.75 11.30 18.76
N TYR A 434 -9.51 11.80 17.79
CA TYR A 434 -9.93 11.02 16.62
C TYR A 434 -8.73 10.43 15.86
N TYR A 435 -7.78 11.27 15.40
CA TYR A 435 -6.59 10.82 14.67
C TYR A 435 -5.57 10.06 15.54
N THR A 436 -5.76 10.02 16.85
CA THR A 436 -5.02 9.12 17.73
C THR A 436 -5.69 7.75 17.80
N ARG A 437 -7.02 7.69 17.87
CA ARG A 437 -7.78 6.43 17.88
C ARG A 437 -7.80 5.73 16.52
N ILE A 438 -7.86 6.49 15.42
CA ILE A 438 -7.91 6.00 14.04
C ILE A 438 -6.64 6.48 13.31
N PRO A 439 -5.61 5.62 13.15
CA PRO A 439 -4.31 6.03 12.62
C PRO A 439 -4.36 6.35 11.11
N HIS A 440 -3.96 7.58 10.76
CA HIS A 440 -3.99 8.09 9.39
C HIS A 440 -2.58 8.44 8.84
N GLU A 441 -2.33 8.19 7.56
CA GLU A 441 -1.13 8.59 6.83
C GLU A 441 -1.30 9.97 6.13
N PHE A 442 -0.84 11.04 6.78
CA PHE A 442 -0.82 12.40 6.21
C PHE A 442 0.51 12.79 5.53
N GLY A 443 1.36 11.81 5.21
CA GLY A 443 2.72 12.07 4.71
C GLY A 443 3.49 13.02 5.65
N ARG A 444 4.10 14.08 5.14
CA ARG A 444 4.77 15.12 5.97
C ARG A 444 3.85 16.29 6.38
N HIS A 445 2.63 16.34 5.88
CA HIS A 445 1.69 17.43 6.17
C HIS A 445 1.11 17.32 7.57
N THR A 446 0.76 18.46 8.16
CA THR A 446 -0.03 18.51 9.40
C THR A 446 -1.37 17.81 9.17
N PRO A 447 -1.86 16.98 10.10
CA PRO A 447 -3.21 16.41 9.99
C PRO A 447 -4.24 17.55 9.82
N PRO A 448 -5.22 17.41 8.90
CA PRO A 448 -6.24 18.42 8.69
C PRO A 448 -7.14 18.56 9.92
N LEU A 449 -7.95 19.61 9.99
CA LEU A 449 -9.04 19.72 10.96
C LEU A 449 -10.36 19.39 10.27
N ILE A 450 -11.16 18.51 10.88
CA ILE A 450 -12.51 18.12 10.47
C ILE A 450 -13.46 19.24 10.89
N LYS A 451 -13.62 20.26 10.04
CA LYS A 451 -14.39 21.48 10.34
C LYS A 451 -15.75 21.56 9.65
N THR A 452 -16.04 20.64 8.73
CA THR A 452 -17.23 20.68 7.89
C THR A 452 -17.95 19.34 7.89
N THR A 453 -19.27 19.36 7.73
CA THR A 453 -20.11 18.15 7.63
C THR A 453 -19.64 17.23 6.49
N LYS A 454 -19.08 17.78 5.41
CA LYS A 454 -18.51 16.99 4.31
C LYS A 454 -17.25 16.21 4.73
N GLN A 455 -16.35 16.83 5.48
CA GLN A 455 -15.18 16.13 6.04
C GLN A 455 -15.63 15.09 7.07
N LEU A 456 -16.57 15.44 7.96
CA LEU A 456 -17.11 14.53 8.95
C LEU A 456 -17.73 13.29 8.29
N LYS A 457 -18.55 13.47 7.23
CA LYS A 457 -19.14 12.35 6.48
C LYS A 457 -18.08 11.44 5.87
N HIS A 458 -17.02 11.99 5.30
CA HIS A 458 -15.93 11.20 4.72
C HIS A 458 -15.19 10.35 5.77
N GLU A 459 -15.01 10.89 6.98
CA GLU A 459 -14.38 10.19 8.11
C GLU A 459 -15.36 9.16 8.73
N MET A 460 -16.68 9.35 8.60
CA MET A 460 -17.70 8.34 8.93
C MET A 460 -17.71 7.19 7.91
N GLU A 461 -17.70 7.50 6.61
CA GLU A 461 -17.59 6.52 5.52
C GLU A 461 -16.35 5.61 5.70
N LEU A 462 -15.24 6.15 6.23
CA LEU A 462 -14.05 5.36 6.59
C LEU A 462 -14.31 4.40 7.76
N LEU A 463 -15.03 4.83 8.79
CA LEU A 463 -15.38 3.96 9.93
C LEU A 463 -16.39 2.87 9.53
N GLU A 464 -17.33 3.19 8.63
CA GLU A 464 -18.28 2.23 8.06
C GLU A 464 -17.52 1.15 7.28
N ALA A 465 -16.63 1.55 6.35
CA ALA A 465 -15.78 0.63 5.61
C ALA A 465 -14.85 -0.22 6.52
N LEU A 466 -14.34 0.35 7.61
CA LEU A 466 -13.54 -0.39 8.61
C LEU A 466 -14.35 -1.44 9.38
N ASP A 467 -15.62 -1.16 9.72
CA ASP A 467 -16.51 -2.08 10.43
C ASP A 467 -16.93 -3.24 9.51
N ASP A 468 -17.33 -2.92 8.25
CA ASP A 468 -17.64 -3.92 7.22
C ASP A 468 -16.46 -4.87 6.97
N ILE A 469 -15.25 -4.31 6.84
CA ILE A 469 -14.02 -5.09 6.65
C ILE A 469 -13.72 -5.97 7.87
N GLU A 470 -13.92 -5.49 9.11
CA GLU A 470 -13.73 -6.30 10.33
C GLU A 470 -14.68 -7.50 10.34
N VAL A 471 -15.96 -7.28 10.02
CA VAL A 471 -16.98 -8.33 9.89
C VAL A 471 -16.61 -9.33 8.80
N ILE A 472 -16.15 -8.87 7.63
CA ILE A 472 -15.70 -9.74 6.53
C ILE A 472 -14.51 -10.59 6.99
N PHE A 473 -13.50 -10.01 7.62
CA PHE A 473 -12.33 -10.76 8.12
C PHE A 473 -12.70 -11.78 9.21
N ASN A 474 -13.59 -11.41 10.13
CA ASN A 474 -14.11 -12.33 11.15
C ASN A 474 -14.89 -13.49 10.53
N THR A 475 -15.55 -13.27 9.39
CA THR A 475 -16.31 -14.30 8.67
C THR A 475 -15.37 -15.22 7.87
N LEU A 476 -14.50 -14.65 7.03
CA LEU A 476 -13.55 -15.37 6.15
C LEU A 476 -12.57 -16.27 6.91
N ASN A 477 -12.22 -15.93 8.15
CA ASN A 477 -11.29 -16.71 8.97
C ASN A 477 -11.94 -17.85 9.78
N THR A 478 -13.24 -18.13 9.59
CA THR A 478 -13.89 -19.29 10.22
C THR A 478 -13.47 -20.61 9.56
N ASP A 479 -13.06 -21.58 10.38
CA ASP A 479 -12.41 -22.87 10.05
C ASP A 479 -12.49 -23.30 8.56
N THR A 480 -11.35 -23.22 7.85
CA THR A 480 -11.24 -23.71 6.47
C THR A 480 -11.45 -25.22 6.42
N ASN A 481 -12.63 -25.63 5.96
CA ASN A 481 -12.93 -27.03 5.73
C ASN A 481 -12.24 -27.44 4.43
N ASN A 482 -11.00 -27.97 4.55
CA ASN A 482 -10.04 -28.22 3.46
C ASN A 482 -10.49 -29.22 2.36
N HIS A 483 -11.78 -29.57 2.33
CA HIS A 483 -12.44 -30.37 1.30
C HIS A 483 -13.34 -29.55 0.36
N VAL A 484 -13.47 -28.23 0.59
CA VAL A 484 -14.32 -27.31 -0.18
C VAL A 484 -13.45 -26.29 -0.93
N ASN A 485 -13.92 -25.79 -2.08
CA ASN A 485 -13.23 -24.72 -2.80
C ASN A 485 -13.32 -23.41 -1.98
N PRO A 486 -12.25 -22.60 -1.85
CA PRO A 486 -12.29 -21.35 -1.09
C PRO A 486 -13.37 -20.36 -1.54
N ILE A 487 -13.69 -20.31 -2.83
CA ILE A 487 -14.75 -19.44 -3.38
C ILE A 487 -16.13 -19.94 -2.90
N ASP A 488 -16.34 -21.26 -2.91
CA ASP A 488 -17.58 -21.88 -2.44
C ASP A 488 -17.76 -21.65 -0.92
N GLN A 489 -16.67 -21.74 -0.13
CA GLN A 489 -16.69 -21.43 1.30
C GLN A 489 -17.04 -19.95 1.57
N ASN A 490 -16.42 -19.03 0.84
CA ASN A 490 -16.72 -17.59 0.96
C ASN A 490 -18.18 -17.29 0.57
N TYR A 491 -18.71 -17.97 -0.45
CA TYR A 491 -20.11 -17.83 -0.86
C TYR A 491 -21.09 -18.35 0.20
N GLU A 492 -20.87 -19.54 0.77
CA GLU A 492 -21.70 -20.09 1.86
C GLU A 492 -21.73 -19.16 3.08
N GLN A 493 -20.61 -18.51 3.38
CA GLN A 493 -20.48 -17.54 4.47
C GLN A 493 -21.33 -16.28 4.30
N LEU A 494 -21.66 -15.85 3.06
CA LEU A 494 -22.51 -14.68 2.81
C LEU A 494 -23.97 -14.90 3.22
N LYS A 495 -24.43 -16.16 3.36
CA LYS A 495 -25.83 -16.52 3.69
C LYS A 495 -26.84 -15.82 2.77
N CYS A 496 -26.49 -15.80 1.49
CA CYS A 496 -27.18 -15.06 0.46
C CYS A 496 -27.03 -15.79 -0.87
N LYS A 497 -28.14 -16.23 -1.47
CA LYS A 497 -28.11 -16.89 -2.77
C LYS A 497 -27.95 -15.84 -3.87
N LEU A 498 -27.08 -16.11 -4.83
CA LEU A 498 -26.82 -15.25 -5.98
C LEU A 498 -27.09 -16.04 -7.25
N ASN A 499 -28.24 -15.79 -7.89
CA ASN A 499 -28.66 -16.46 -9.11
C ASN A 499 -28.38 -15.55 -10.32
N PRO A 500 -27.43 -15.88 -11.21
CA PRO A 500 -27.14 -15.04 -12.36
C PRO A 500 -28.27 -15.04 -13.39
N VAL A 501 -28.77 -13.86 -13.73
CA VAL A 501 -29.85 -13.65 -14.72
C VAL A 501 -29.29 -13.78 -16.14
N ASN A 502 -30.08 -14.30 -17.10
CA ASN A 502 -29.64 -14.36 -18.49
C ASN A 502 -29.94 -13.05 -19.23
N LYS A 503 -29.05 -12.65 -20.14
CA LYS A 503 -29.18 -11.38 -20.88
C LYS A 503 -30.39 -11.33 -21.82
N THR A 504 -30.96 -12.49 -22.12
CA THR A 504 -32.21 -12.66 -22.88
C THR A 504 -33.46 -12.41 -22.06
N ASP A 505 -33.40 -12.48 -20.73
CA ASP A 505 -34.57 -12.48 -19.86
C ASP A 505 -35.21 -11.10 -19.79
N ASN A 506 -36.55 -11.05 -19.73
CA ASN A 506 -37.31 -9.81 -19.66
C ASN A 506 -36.91 -8.94 -18.44
N ILE A 507 -36.51 -9.58 -17.33
CA ILE A 507 -36.04 -8.89 -16.13
C ILE A 507 -34.70 -8.18 -16.36
N TYR A 508 -33.79 -8.76 -17.16
CA TYR A 508 -32.53 -8.12 -17.54
C TYR A 508 -32.79 -6.86 -18.38
N GLN A 509 -33.66 -6.98 -19.39
CA GLN A 509 -34.03 -5.87 -20.26
C GLN A 509 -34.75 -4.75 -19.48
N LEU A 510 -35.56 -5.09 -18.48
CA LEU A 510 -36.22 -4.13 -17.60
C LEU A 510 -35.20 -3.36 -16.73
N ILE A 511 -34.22 -4.05 -16.14
CA ILE A 511 -33.19 -3.44 -15.30
C ILE A 511 -32.23 -2.57 -16.14
N ASP A 512 -31.81 -3.02 -17.32
CA ASP A 512 -31.00 -2.19 -18.24
C ASP A 512 -31.76 -0.92 -18.65
N LYS A 513 -33.04 -1.06 -19.05
CA LYS A 513 -33.89 0.09 -19.34
C LYS A 513 -34.02 1.03 -18.14
N TYR A 514 -34.16 0.51 -16.92
CA TYR A 514 -34.23 1.32 -15.71
C TYR A 514 -32.91 2.07 -15.46
N LEU A 515 -31.76 1.42 -15.64
CA LEU A 515 -30.44 2.02 -15.50
C LEU A 515 -30.21 3.15 -16.50
N GLN A 516 -30.47 2.89 -17.79
CA GLN A 516 -30.24 3.88 -18.85
C GLN A 516 -31.22 5.06 -18.74
N SER A 517 -32.49 4.82 -18.37
CA SER A 517 -33.50 5.88 -18.27
C SER A 517 -33.39 6.74 -17.02
N THR A 518 -32.74 6.27 -15.96
CA THR A 518 -32.53 7.03 -14.71
C THR A 518 -31.15 7.68 -14.60
N HIS A 519 -30.27 7.54 -15.61
CA HIS A 519 -28.97 8.19 -15.61
C HIS A 519 -29.10 9.73 -15.64
N ALA A 520 -28.73 10.38 -14.54
CA ALA A 520 -28.97 11.81 -14.33
C ALA A 520 -28.23 12.68 -15.36
N ALA A 521 -28.95 13.65 -15.94
CA ALA A 521 -28.41 14.55 -16.97
C ALA A 521 -27.21 15.41 -16.50
N THR A 522 -26.98 15.52 -15.19
CA THR A 522 -25.84 16.21 -14.57
C THR A 522 -24.59 15.33 -14.41
N HIS A 523 -24.69 14.00 -14.55
CA HIS A 523 -23.61 13.05 -14.23
C HIS A 523 -22.85 12.53 -15.47
N GLN A 524 -22.74 13.37 -16.51
CA GLN A 524 -22.16 13.02 -17.83
C GLN A 524 -20.65 12.69 -17.83
N LEU A 525 -19.99 12.67 -16.66
CA LEU A 525 -18.57 12.33 -16.54
C LEU A 525 -18.28 10.84 -16.78
N TYR A 526 -19.30 9.98 -16.73
CA TYR A 526 -19.22 8.55 -16.98
C TYR A 526 -20.48 8.05 -17.70
N LYS A 527 -20.42 6.81 -18.20
CA LYS A 527 -21.58 6.04 -18.66
C LYS A 527 -21.62 4.71 -17.91
N MET A 528 -22.80 4.12 -17.78
CA MET A 528 -22.98 2.84 -17.11
C MET A 528 -23.39 1.78 -18.13
N GLN A 529 -22.75 0.61 -18.04
CA GLN A 529 -23.06 -0.58 -18.83
C GLN A 529 -23.19 -1.76 -17.87
N ILE A 530 -24.22 -2.57 -18.03
CA ILE A 530 -24.41 -3.78 -17.25
C ILE A 530 -23.49 -4.88 -17.77
N GLU A 531 -22.58 -5.36 -16.92
CA GLU A 531 -21.76 -6.54 -17.20
C GLU A 531 -22.53 -7.82 -16.89
N ASP A 532 -23.10 -7.95 -15.70
CA ASP A 532 -23.95 -9.06 -15.26
C ASP A 532 -25.05 -8.55 -14.29
N ILE A 533 -26.10 -9.37 -14.11
CA ILE A 533 -27.17 -9.15 -13.13
C ILE A 533 -27.34 -10.43 -12.32
N PHE A 534 -27.53 -10.27 -11.02
CA PHE A 534 -27.80 -11.37 -10.10
C PHE A 534 -29.13 -11.11 -9.40
N GLU A 535 -30.01 -12.11 -9.39
CA GLU A 535 -31.11 -12.16 -8.42
C GLU A 535 -30.52 -12.56 -7.07
N ILE A 536 -30.94 -11.85 -6.02
CA ILE A 536 -30.37 -11.94 -4.67
C ILE A 536 -31.46 -12.40 -3.71
N GLU A 537 -31.20 -13.49 -2.98
CA GLU A 537 -32.08 -13.99 -1.92
C GLU A 537 -31.27 -14.15 -0.62
N ARG A 538 -31.37 -13.16 0.27
CA ARG A 538 -30.67 -13.15 1.56
C ARG A 538 -31.45 -13.92 2.62
N ASP A 539 -30.77 -14.77 3.37
CA ASP A 539 -31.40 -15.62 4.39
C ASP A 539 -32.13 -14.77 5.44
N GLY A 540 -33.43 -15.04 5.66
CA GLY A 540 -34.27 -14.37 6.64
C GLY A 540 -34.86 -13.02 6.19
N GLU A 541 -34.49 -12.49 5.02
CA GLU A 541 -34.95 -11.17 4.56
C GLU A 541 -36.44 -11.14 4.22
N LYS A 542 -36.96 -12.25 3.67
CA LYS A 542 -38.37 -12.39 3.28
C LYS A 542 -39.29 -12.44 4.50
N GLU A 543 -38.80 -13.00 5.61
CA GLU A 543 -39.52 -13.16 6.88
C GLU A 543 -39.59 -11.86 7.67
N ILE A 544 -38.59 -10.97 7.54
CA ILE A 544 -38.56 -9.65 8.19
C ILE A 544 -39.15 -8.53 7.32
N PHE A 545 -39.38 -8.77 6.02
CA PHE A 545 -39.91 -7.77 5.11
C PHE A 545 -41.36 -7.40 5.48
N ASN A 546 -41.55 -6.17 5.98
CA ASN A 546 -42.87 -5.65 6.33
C ASN A 546 -43.43 -4.79 5.19
N ASP A 547 -44.54 -5.24 4.57
CA ASP A 547 -45.21 -4.49 3.52
C ASP A 547 -46.08 -3.37 4.10
N VAL A 548 -45.58 -2.13 4.02
CA VAL A 548 -46.27 -0.91 4.48
C VAL A 548 -47.09 -0.24 3.35
N GLY A 549 -47.20 -0.87 2.18
CA GLY A 549 -47.75 -0.25 0.97
C GLY A 549 -46.72 0.56 0.19
N ASN A 550 -47.09 0.99 -1.03
CA ASN A 550 -46.23 1.71 -1.98
C ASN A 550 -44.87 1.03 -2.24
N LYS A 551 -44.89 -0.26 -2.56
CA LYS A 551 -43.68 -1.03 -2.87
C LYS A 551 -43.04 -0.55 -4.18
N MET A 552 -41.80 -0.08 -4.10
CA MET A 552 -41.01 0.42 -5.22
C MET A 552 -39.66 -0.31 -5.28
N LEU A 553 -39.15 -0.53 -6.49
CA LEU A 553 -37.76 -0.91 -6.72
C LEU A 553 -36.93 0.39 -6.81
N LEU A 554 -35.79 0.43 -6.11
CA LEU A 554 -34.89 1.58 -6.02
C LEU A 554 -33.43 1.13 -6.26
N TRP A 555 -32.54 2.10 -6.46
CA TRP A 555 -31.09 1.92 -6.54
C TRP A 555 -30.42 1.99 -5.16
#